data_AF-A0A1W1W7U7-F1
#
_entry.id   AF-A0A1W1W7U7-F1
#
_cell.length_a   1.000
_cell.length_b   1.000
_cell.length_c   1.000
_cell.angle_alpha   90.00
_cell.angle_beta   90.00
_cell.angle_gamma   90.00
#
_symmetry.space_group_name_H-M   'P 1'
#
loop_
_entity.id
_entity.type
_entity.pdbx_description
1 polymer ?
#
loop_
_entity_poly.entity_id
_entity_poly.type
_entity_poly.pdbx_seq_one_letter_code
_entity_poly.pdbx_strand_id
1 'polypeptide(L)'
;MPLVPQPPSEIPTAIFNIFMLMLLWRFTVRLLRGPKRRRRHWMTQRVSHSPFIESATRPQTPLEIAQDRYARGEIDDKEFEQIVEHLLKSRSSSQDW
;
A
#
# COMPACT_ATOMS: atom_id res chain seq x y z
N MET A 1 -45.04 50.25 3.59
CA MET A 1 -43.79 49.81 2.94
C MET A 1 -43.79 48.29 2.90
N PRO A 2 -43.79 47.63 1.73
CA PRO A 2 -43.72 46.18 1.69
C PRO A 2 -42.28 45.71 2.00
N LEU A 3 -42.14 44.78 2.95
CA LEU A 3 -40.89 44.06 3.18
C LEU A 3 -40.64 43.13 1.99
N VAL A 4 -39.60 43.43 1.21
CA VAL A 4 -39.11 42.54 0.16
C VAL A 4 -38.44 41.33 0.83
N PRO A 5 -38.90 40.10 0.61
CA PRO A 5 -38.24 38.93 1.15
C PRO A 5 -36.92 38.72 0.39
N GLN A 6 -35.79 38.91 1.08
CA GLN A 6 -34.46 38.60 0.56
C GLN A 6 -34.36 37.08 0.37
N PRO A 7 -33.89 36.60 -0.80
CA PRO A 7 -33.66 35.17 -0.99
C PRO A 7 -32.54 34.71 -0.02
N PRO A 8 -32.70 33.57 0.65
CA PRO A 8 -31.68 33.06 1.55
C PRO A 8 -30.39 32.81 0.77
N SER A 9 -29.29 33.44 1.18
CA SER A 9 -27.94 33.30 0.61
C SER A 9 -27.29 31.93 0.90
N GLU A 10 -28.11 30.90 1.13
CA GLU A 10 -27.70 29.59 1.62
C GLU A 10 -27.26 28.65 0.49
N ILE A 11 -27.62 28.95 -0.76
CA ILE A 11 -27.33 28.10 -1.92
C ILE A 11 -25.80 27.89 -2.13
N PRO A 12 -24.95 28.94 -2.11
CA PRO A 12 -23.51 28.76 -2.30
C PRO A 12 -22.87 27.96 -1.17
N THR A 13 -23.32 28.19 0.07
CA THR A 13 -22.84 27.52 1.28
C THR A 13 -23.23 26.06 1.29
N ALA A 14 -24.46 25.72 0.90
CA ALA A 14 -24.91 24.34 0.80
C ALA A 14 -24.11 23.55 -0.25
N ILE A 15 -23.86 24.15 -1.43
CA ILE A 15 -23.05 23.52 -2.48
C ILE A 15 -21.62 23.31 -2.01
N PHE A 16 -21.01 24.32 -1.38
CA PHE A 16 -19.67 24.23 -0.81
C PHE A 16 -19.59 23.16 0.28
N ASN A 17 -20.58 23.08 1.15
CA ASN A 17 -20.66 22.08 2.22
C ASN A 17 -20.78 20.66 1.67
N ILE A 18 -21.62 20.44 0.65
CA ILE A 18 -21.76 19.15 -0.03
C ILE A 18 -20.46 18.75 -0.71
N PHE A 19 -19.80 19.70 -1.39
CA PHE A 19 -18.52 19.47 -2.04
C PHE A 19 -17.41 19.14 -1.04
N MET A 20 -17.34 19.89 0.06
CA MET A 20 -16.41 19.63 1.17
C MET A 20 -16.69 18.27 1.83
N LEU A 21 -17.95 17.89 2.01
CA LEU A 21 -18.32 16.57 2.55
C LEU A 21 -17.95 15.45 1.57
N MET A 22 -18.14 15.62 0.26
CA MET A 22 -17.68 14.67 -0.76
C MET A 22 -16.16 14.51 -0.77
N LEU A 23 -15.42 15.62 -0.69
CA LEU A 23 -13.96 15.59 -0.66
C LEU A 23 -13.46 14.93 0.63
N LEU A 24 -14.03 15.28 1.78
CA LEU A 24 -13.70 14.68 3.06
C LEU A 24 -14.06 13.19 3.08
N TRP A 25 -15.19 12.78 2.51
CA TRP A 25 -15.56 11.36 2.35
C TRP A 25 -14.58 10.62 1.44
N ARG A 26 -14.19 11.19 0.30
CA ARG A 26 -13.20 10.56 -0.59
C ARG A 26 -11.82 10.51 0.04
N PHE A 27 -11.44 11.53 0.81
CA PHE A 27 -10.17 11.60 1.51
C PHE A 27 -10.12 10.62 2.68
N THR A 28 -11.17 10.56 3.51
CA THR A 28 -11.31 9.59 4.60
C THR A 28 -11.42 8.17 4.08
N VAL A 29 -12.14 7.91 2.99
CA VAL A 29 -12.15 6.60 2.32
C VAL A 29 -10.78 6.26 1.75
N ARG A 30 -9.99 7.22 1.25
CA ARG A 30 -8.61 6.99 0.82
C ARG A 30 -7.62 6.80 1.98
N LEU A 31 -7.85 7.44 3.13
CA LEU A 31 -7.04 7.26 4.34
C LEU A 31 -7.37 5.94 5.06
N LEU A 32 -8.64 5.57 5.15
CA LEU A 32 -9.09 4.27 5.68
C LEU A 32 -8.93 3.13 4.67
N ARG A 33 -8.89 3.43 3.36
CA ARG A 33 -8.31 2.55 2.31
C ARG A 33 -6.83 2.87 2.07
N GLY A 34 -6.12 3.46 3.04
CA GLY A 34 -4.71 3.19 3.22
C GLY A 34 -4.53 1.67 3.22
N PRO A 35 -3.44 1.17 2.60
CA PRO A 35 -3.40 -0.13 1.94
C PRO A 35 -4.10 -1.13 2.84
N LYS A 36 -5.27 -1.58 2.39
CA LYS A 36 -6.04 -2.57 3.12
C LYS A 36 -5.05 -3.70 3.31
N ARG A 37 -4.52 -3.80 4.54
CA ARG A 37 -3.80 -4.94 5.11
C ARG A 37 -4.74 -6.11 4.93
N ARG A 38 -4.83 -6.62 3.71
CA ARG A 38 -5.36 -7.93 3.41
C ARG A 38 -4.24 -8.84 3.87
N ARG A 39 -4.21 -9.04 5.19
CA ARG A 39 -3.87 -10.31 5.81
C ARG A 39 -4.77 -11.35 5.16
N ARG A 40 -4.44 -11.74 3.94
CA ARG A 40 -4.91 -12.96 3.32
C ARG A 40 -3.66 -13.77 3.06
N HIS A 41 -3.36 -14.56 4.08
CA HIS A 41 -3.16 -15.98 3.84
C HIS A 41 -1.95 -16.35 2.98
N TRP A 42 -0.81 -15.69 3.19
CA TRP A 42 0.47 -16.39 3.05
C TRP A 42 0.84 -17.01 4.40
N MET A 43 -0.10 -17.79 4.95
CA MET A 43 0.19 -18.85 5.90
C MET A 43 0.60 -20.06 5.06
N THR A 44 1.83 -20.02 4.58
CA THR A 44 2.64 -21.22 4.38
C THR A 44 3.96 -20.99 5.09
N GLN A 45 3.84 -20.58 6.35
CA GLN A 45 4.90 -20.73 7.34
C GLN A 45 5.05 -22.23 7.61
N ARG A 46 5.74 -22.94 6.70
CA ARG A 46 6.48 -24.15 7.08
C ARG A 46 7.84 -23.71 7.61
N VAL A 47 7.82 -22.96 8.70
CA VAL A 47 8.99 -22.83 9.57
C VAL A 47 8.47 -23.18 10.94
N SER A 48 8.57 -24.47 11.27
CA SER A 48 8.52 -24.95 12.63
C SER A 48 9.66 -24.26 13.39
N HIS A 49 9.39 -23.09 13.96
CA HIS A 49 10.30 -22.51 14.93
C HIS A 49 10.13 -23.29 16.24
N SER A 50 10.99 -24.30 16.38
CA SER A 50 11.52 -24.72 17.67
C SER A 50 11.99 -23.47 18.43
N PRO A 51 11.57 -23.24 19.68
CA PRO A 51 11.99 -22.07 20.43
C PRO A 51 13.27 -22.41 21.17
N PHE A 52 14.40 -22.57 20.47
CA PHE A 52 15.72 -22.52 21.12
C PHE A 52 16.83 -22.48 20.05
N ILE A 53 17.52 -21.35 19.97
CA ILE A 53 18.94 -21.22 19.63
C ILE A 53 19.45 -22.11 18.49
N GLU A 54 19.20 -21.77 17.22
CA GLU A 54 20.03 -22.23 16.08
C GLU A 54 19.55 -21.61 14.76
N SER A 55 20.35 -20.71 14.15
CA SER A 55 20.51 -20.54 12.69
C SER A 55 20.92 -19.10 12.31
N ALA A 56 22.15 -18.73 12.65
CA ALA A 56 22.81 -17.52 12.15
C ALA A 56 23.36 -17.67 10.72
N THR A 57 22.87 -18.61 9.90
CA THR A 57 23.58 -19.05 8.68
C THR A 57 22.67 -19.58 7.58
N ARG A 58 21.55 -18.91 7.30
CA ARG A 58 20.97 -18.98 5.95
C ARG A 58 21.11 -17.62 5.28
N PRO A 59 21.94 -17.49 4.24
CA PRO A 59 21.99 -16.25 3.48
C PRO A 59 20.60 -16.04 2.87
N GLN A 60 19.97 -14.92 3.23
CA GLN A 60 18.70 -14.53 2.62
C GLN A 60 18.92 -14.38 1.11
N THR A 61 17.99 -14.89 0.33
CA THR A 61 18.06 -14.71 -1.12
C THR A 61 17.82 -13.25 -1.48
N PRO A 62 18.38 -12.73 -2.58
CA PRO A 62 18.13 -11.35 -3.01
C PRO A 62 16.64 -11.00 -3.15
N LEU A 63 15.82 -11.99 -3.53
CA LEU A 63 14.36 -11.84 -3.60
C LEU A 63 13.73 -11.69 -2.21
N GLU A 64 14.16 -12.48 -1.22
CA GLU A 64 13.68 -12.36 0.16
C GLU A 64 14.03 -10.99 0.76
N ILE A 65 15.23 -10.48 0.48
CA ILE A 65 15.65 -9.15 0.91
C ILE A 65 14.76 -8.06 0.28
N ALA A 66 14.49 -8.17 -1.03
CA ALA A 66 13.60 -7.22 -1.71
C ALA A 66 12.17 -7.26 -1.15
N GLN A 67 11.65 -8.45 -0.86
CA GLN A 67 10.32 -8.63 -0.27
C GLN A 67 10.22 -8.03 1.14
N ASP A 68 11.24 -8.22 1.97
CA ASP A 68 11.27 -7.66 3.32
C ASP A 68 11.32 -6.13 3.28
N ARG A 69 12.16 -5.54 2.41
CA ARG A 69 12.23 -4.08 2.23
C ARG A 69 10.92 -3.49 1.70
N TYR A 70 10.27 -4.18 0.76
CA TYR A 70 8.95 -3.80 0.26
C TYR A 70 7.88 -3.85 1.37
N ALA A 71 7.88 -4.92 2.18
CA ALA A 71 6.96 -5.07 3.30
C ALA A 71 7.13 -3.99 4.39
N ARG A 72 8.36 -3.52 4.58
CA ARG A 72 8.70 -2.39 5.47
C ARG A 72 8.37 -1.03 4.88
N GLY A 73 8.10 -0.95 3.57
CA GLY A 73 7.89 0.31 2.85
C GLY A 73 9.16 1.13 2.63
N GLU A 74 10.33 0.48 2.67
CA GLU A 74 11.62 1.12 2.35
C GLU A 74 11.82 1.32 0.84
N ILE A 75 11.05 0.58 0.03
CA ILE A 75 11.02 0.66 -1.42
C ILE A 75 9.57 0.67 -1.92
N ASP A 76 9.32 1.33 -3.04
CA ASP A 76 7.99 1.40 -3.65
C ASP A 76 7.70 0.23 -4.62
N ASP A 77 6.46 0.18 -5.13
CA ASP A 77 6.02 -0.87 -6.06
C ASP A 77 6.89 -0.95 -7.32
N LYS A 78 7.33 0.21 -7.86
CA LYS A 78 8.11 0.27 -9.10
C LYS A 78 9.53 -0.21 -8.88
N GLU A 79 10.13 0.18 -7.77
CA GLU A 79 11.46 -0.26 -7.36
C GLU A 79 11.49 -1.77 -7.12
N PHE A 80 10.45 -2.31 -6.47
CA PHE A 80 10.34 -3.76 -6.27
C PHE A 80 10.22 -4.52 -7.59
N GLU A 81 9.37 -4.07 -8.51
CA GLU A 81 9.21 -4.69 -9.85
C GLU A 81 10.53 -4.71 -10.63
N GLN A 82 11.28 -3.60 -10.63
CA GLN A 82 12.59 -3.51 -11.29
C GLN A 82 13.60 -4.51 -10.71
N ILE A 83 13.63 -4.66 -9.37
CA ILE A 83 14.51 -5.62 -8.71
C ILE A 83 14.14 -7.06 -9.12
N VAL A 84 12.86 -7.40 -9.14
CA VAL A 84 12.38 -8.73 -9.54
C VAL A 84 12.71 -9.02 -11.00
N GLU A 85 12.50 -8.06 -11.91
CA GLU A 85 12.83 -8.19 -13.33
C GLU A 85 14.33 -8.43 -13.52
N HIS A 86 15.17 -7.68 -12.80
CA HIS A 86 16.62 -7.85 -12.85
C HIS A 86 17.06 -9.24 -12.35
N LEU A 87 16.45 -9.73 -11.28
CA LEU A 87 16.71 -11.07 -10.73
C LEU A 87 16.26 -12.20 -11.66
N LEU A 88 15.15 -12.01 -12.39
CA LEU A 88 14.69 -12.98 -13.38
C LEU A 88 15.60 -13.02 -14.60
N LYS A 89 16.04 -11.84 -15.08
CA LYS A 89 16.95 -11.71 -16.21
C LYS A 89 18.33 -12.31 -15.94
N SER A 90 18.88 -12.12 -14.73
CA SER A 90 20.17 -12.71 -14.35
C SER A 90 20.11 -14.24 -14.23
N ARG A 91 18.94 -14.79 -13.89
CA ARG A 91 18.72 -16.23 -13.85
C ARG A 91 18.69 -16.86 -15.24
N SER A 92 18.08 -16.19 -16.24
CA SER A 92 17.97 -16.74 -17.59
C SER A 92 19.31 -16.78 -18.32
N SER A 93 20.17 -15.76 -18.17
CA SER A 93 21.50 -15.74 -18.80
C SER A 93 22.46 -16.81 -18.27
N SER A 94 22.22 -17.35 -17.07
CA SER A 94 23.04 -18.40 -16.46
C SER A 94 22.70 -19.81 -16.96
N GLN A 95 21.73 -19.96 -17.87
CA GLN A 95 21.30 -21.25 -18.43
C GLN A 95 21.87 -21.50 -19.85
N ASP A 96 22.51 -20.48 -20.47
CA ASP A 96 22.98 -20.50 -21.86
C ASP A 96 24.47 -20.90 -22.02
N TRP A 97 25.08 -21.56 -21.02
CA TRP A 97 26.43 -22.13 -21.09
C TRP A 97 26.42 -23.64 -20.89
#